data_AF-A0A526Q1M8-F1
#
_entry.id   AF-A0A526Q1M8-F1
#
_cell.length_a   1.000
_cell.length_b   1.000
_cell.length_c   1.000
_cell.angle_alpha   90.00
_cell.angle_beta   90.00
_cell.angle_gamma   90.00
#
_symmetry.space_group_name_H-M   'P 1'
#
loop_
_entity.id
_entity.type
_entity.pdbx_description
1 polymer ?
#
loop_
_entity_poly.entity_id
_entity_poly.type
_entity_poly.pdbx_seq_one_letter_code
_entity_poly.pdbx_strand_id
1 'polypeptide(L)' 'MPLQIVHHPGYDAGFAVNHRFPMSKYPLLMRALEARGLASRDT' A
#
# COMPACT_ATOMS: atom_id res chain seq x y z
N MET A 1 13.39 -15.46 -7.54
CA MET A 1 13.05 -14.27 -8.35
C MET A 1 12.47 -13.21 -7.42
N PRO A 2 12.91 -11.95 -7.48
CA PRO A 2 12.30 -10.87 -6.71
C PRO A 2 10.90 -10.56 -7.22
N LEU A 3 9.91 -10.51 -6.32
CA LEU A 3 8.51 -10.16 -6.63
C LEU A 3 8.41 -8.66 -6.88
N GLN A 4 7.97 -8.27 -8.07
CA GLN A 4 7.74 -6.87 -8.41
C GLN A 4 6.39 -6.44 -7.82
N ILE A 5 6.42 -5.68 -6.72
CA ILE A 5 5.22 -5.12 -6.10
C ILE A 5 5.00 -3.72 -6.70
N VAL A 6 4.08 -3.61 -7.66
CA VAL A 6 3.70 -2.32 -8.24
C VAL A 6 2.74 -1.61 -7.28
N HIS A 7 3.07 -0.38 -6.88
CA HIS A 7 2.18 0.46 -6.10
C HIS A 7 2.27 1.93 -6.51
N HIS A 8 1.18 2.67 -6.35
CA HIS A 8 1.15 4.11 -6.53
C HIS A 8 0.87 4.78 -5.17
N PRO A 9 1.68 5.74 -4.71
CA PRO A 9 1.51 6.36 -3.39
C PRO A 9 0.20 7.15 -3.27
N GLY A 10 -0.35 7.61 -4.39
CA GLY A 10 -1.67 8.23 -4.47
C GLY A 10 -2.77 7.28 -4.97
N TYR A 11 -2.59 5.95 -4.87
CA TYR A 11 -3.66 5.02 -5.23
C TYR A 11 -4.84 5.21 -4.25
N ASP A 12 -5.89 5.82 -4.77
CA ASP A 12 -7.19 5.91 -4.12
C ASP A 12 -8.21 5.16 -5.00
N ALA A 13 -8.87 4.17 -4.43
CA ALA A 13 -9.91 3.42 -5.12
C ALA A 13 -11.23 4.20 -5.23
N GLY A 14 -11.30 5.42 -4.68
CA GLY A 14 -12.46 6.30 -4.76
C GLY A 14 -13.66 5.78 -3.95
N PHE A 15 -13.41 4.95 -2.93
CA PHE A 15 -14.48 4.44 -2.09
C PHE A 15 -15.06 5.56 -1.22
N ALA A 16 -16.38 5.52 -1.04
CA ALA A 16 -17.07 6.44 -0.14
C ALA A 16 -16.51 6.34 1.29
N VAL A 17 -16.57 7.44 2.04
CA VAL A 17 -16.03 7.51 3.43
C VAL A 17 -16.66 6.50 4.40
N ASN A 18 -17.86 6.02 4.08
CA ASN A 18 -18.62 5.00 4.83
C ASN A 18 -18.50 3.59 4.22
N HIS A 19 -17.61 3.39 3.25
CA HIS A 19 -17.43 2.10 2.61
C HIS A 19 -16.89 1.07 3.60
N ARG A 20 -17.46 -0.14 3.58
CA ARG A 20 -17.09 -1.24 4.50
C ARG A 20 -15.66 -1.72 4.35
N PHE A 21 -15.03 -1.42 3.21
CA PHE A 21 -13.65 -1.76 2.97
C PHE A 21 -12.76 -0.61 3.47
N PRO A 22 -12.04 -0.78 4.57
CA PRO A 22 -11.24 0.30 5.12
C PRO A 22 -10.07 0.57 4.17
N MET A 23 -10.06 1.76 3.58
CA MET A 23 -8.95 2.23 2.73
C MET A 23 -7.62 2.31 3.48
N SER A 24 -7.65 2.26 4.82
CA SER A 24 -6.45 2.22 5.67
C SER A 24 -5.59 0.97 5.48
N LYS A 25 -6.13 -0.13 4.95
CA LYS A 25 -5.37 -1.38 4.79
C LYS A 25 -4.17 -1.24 3.85
N TYR A 26 -4.27 -0.39 2.82
CA TYR A 26 -3.20 -0.19 1.84
C TYR A 26 -1.98 0.54 2.45
N PRO A 27 -2.15 1.72 3.10
CA PRO A 27 -1.04 2.36 3.80
C PRO A 27 -0.53 1.54 5.00
N LEU A 28 -1.38 0.77 5.69
CA LEU A 28 -0.93 -0.13 6.76
C LEU A 28 -0.06 -1.27 6.23
N LEU A 29 -0.44 -1.88 5.09
CA LEU A 29 0.37 -2.90 4.43
C LEU A 29 1.73 -2.33 4.01
N MET A 30 1.76 -1.16 3.40
CA MET A 30 3.02 -0.54 2.96
C MET A 30 3.96 -0.25 4.13
N ARG A 31 3.46 0.34 5.22
CA ARG A 31 4.25 0.54 6.45
C ARG A 31 4.82 -0.77 7.00
N ALA A 32 4.03 -1.86 6.96
CA ALA A 32 4.49 -3.16 7.42
C ALA A 32 5.55 -3.78 6.50
N LEU A 33 5.48 -3.55 5.19
CA LEU A 33 6.47 -4.01 4.22
C LEU A 33 7.79 -3.22 4.34
N GLU A 34 7.71 -1.89 4.48
CA GLU A 34 8.85 -1.01 4.73
C GLU A 34 9.58 -1.37 6.02
N ALA A 35 8.84 -1.56 7.13
CA ALA A 35 9.41 -1.96 8.42
C ALA A 35 10.13 -3.32 8.40
N ARG A 36 9.84 -4.17 7.41
CA ARG A 36 10.48 -5.48 7.21
C ARG A 36 11.59 -5.45 6.16
N GLY A 37 11.87 -4.29 5.55
CA GLY A 37 12.82 -4.17 4.44
C GLY A 37 12.37 -4.90 3.16
N LEU A 38 11.06 -5.17 3.03
CA LEU A 38 10.48 -5.91 1.90
C LEU A 38 9.96 -4.99 0.79
N ALA A 39 9.81 -3.69 1.08
CA ALA A 39 9.52 -2.65 0.10
C ALA A 39 10.60 -1.56 0.22
N SER A 40 11.25 -1.25 -0.89
CA SER A 40 12.14 -0.09 -1.04
C SER A 40 11.45 0.91 -1.94
N ARG A 41 11.48 2.19 -1.56
CA ARG A 41 11.17 3.26 -2.51
C ARG A 41 12.36 3.33 -3.46
N ASP A 42 12.20 2.85 -4.69
CA ASP A 42 13.16 3.17 -5.75
C ASP A 42 13.13 4.70 -5.91
N THR A 43 14.23 5.34 -5.50
CA THR A 43 14.46 6.79 -5.64
C THR A 43 14.93 7.14 -7.04
#